data_AF-A0A1V5GNZ1-F1
#
_entry.id   AF-A0A1V5GNZ1-F1
#
_cell.length_a   1.000
_cell.length_b   1.000
_cell.length_c   1.000
_cell.angle_alpha   90.00
_cell.angle_beta   90.00
_cell.angle_gamma   90.00
#
_symmetry.space_group_name_H-M   'P 1'
#
loop_
_entity.id
_entity.type
_entity.pdbx_description
1 polymer ?
#
loop_
_entity_poly.entity_id
_entity_poly.type
_entity_poly.pdbx_seq_one_letter_code
_entity_poly.pdbx_strand_id
1 'polypeptide(L)'
;MVGDVLKLTISEDGKFTYKQIGPVTRRNLIGTLEEAGEGEFQVDVDGKKYKVLLASITFFKAKIGDSLSIVVPQDHESAWAAVDNVI
;
A
#
# COMPACT_ATOMS: atom_id res chain seq x y z
N MET A 1 8.01 -1.92 13.32
CA MET A 1 8.07 -0.47 13.61
C MET A 1 7.08 0.20 12.68
N VAL A 2 6.06 0.85 13.23
CA VAL A 2 5.06 1.62 12.47
C VAL A 2 5.67 2.98 12.19
N GLY A 3 5.77 3.33 10.90
CA GLY A 3 6.53 4.46 10.40
C GLY A 3 5.71 5.74 10.39
N ASP A 4 6.02 6.62 11.34
CA ASP A 4 6.05 8.07 11.10
C ASP A 4 7.19 8.65 11.95
N VAL A 5 8.27 9.07 11.28
CA VAL A 5 9.40 9.75 11.91
C VAL A 5 9.09 11.25 11.90
N LEU A 6 8.84 11.82 13.07
CA LEU A 6 8.63 13.26 13.23
C LEU A 6 9.98 13.94 13.48
N LYS A 7 10.32 14.92 12.64
CA LYS A 7 11.47 15.82 12.88
C LYS A 7 11.00 17.12 13.52
N LEU A 8 11.31 17.30 14.80
CA LEU A 8 11.07 18.54 15.53
C LEU A 8 12.10 19.59 15.11
N THR A 9 11.63 20.78 14.72
CA THR A 9 12.49 21.97 14.59
C THR A 9 11.91 23.05 15.48
N ILE A 10 12.73 23.54 16.42
CA ILE A 10 12.36 24.60 17.36
C ILE A 10 12.97 25.89 16.82
N SER A 11 12.12 26.84 16.45
CA SER A 11 12.55 28.20 16.09
C SER A 11 12.85 29.01 17.37
N GLU A 12 13.72 30.02 17.28
CA GLU A 12 14.17 30.83 18.44
C GLU A 12 13.04 31.64 19.12
N ASP A 13 11.86 31.72 18.50
CA ASP A 13 10.64 32.36 19.00
C ASP A 13 9.65 31.36 19.66
N GLY A 14 10.05 30.10 19.89
CA GLY A 14 9.26 29.12 20.64
C GLY A 14 8.09 28.51 19.87
N LYS A 15 7.99 28.75 18.55
CA LYS A 15 6.92 28.23 17.70
C LYS A 15 7.23 26.81 17.22
N PHE A 16 6.33 25.87 17.53
CA PHE A 16 6.41 24.48 17.05
C PHE A 16 5.95 24.40 15.59
N THR A 17 6.85 24.00 14.68
CA THR A 17 6.47 23.70 13.29
C THR A 17 6.67 22.21 13.02
N TYR A 18 5.56 21.49 12.88
CA TYR A 18 5.57 20.12 12.37
C TYR A 18 5.71 20.18 10.85
N LYS A 19 6.87 19.79 10.32
CA LYS A 19 7.04 19.66 8.87
C LYS A 19 6.71 18.22 8.50
N GLN A 20 5.57 18.04 7.84
CA GLN A 20 5.20 16.77 7.23
C GLN A 20 6.33 16.38 6.27
N ILE A 21 7.05 15.31 6.58
CA ILE A 21 8.02 14.72 5.64
C ILE A 21 7.14 14.21 4.50
N GLY A 22 7.45 14.61 3.26
CA GLY A 22 6.56 14.49 2.11
C GLY A 22 6.02 13.06 1.86
N PRO A 23 5.08 12.91 0.92
CA PRO A 23 4.45 11.62 0.65
C PRO A 23 5.52 10.54 0.42
N VAL A 24 5.43 9.43 1.17
CA VAL A 24 6.24 8.23 0.92
C VAL A 24 6.10 7.90 -0.56
N THR A 25 7.23 7.76 -1.27
CA THR A 25 7.24 7.47 -2.70
C THR A 25 6.52 6.13 -2.93
N ARG A 26 5.51 6.13 -3.80
CA ARG A 26 4.69 4.94 -4.10
C ARG A 26 4.90 4.53 -5.54
N ARG A 27 4.83 3.23 -5.80
CA ARG A 27 4.83 2.67 -7.15
C ARG A 27 3.56 1.85 -7.36
N ASN A 28 3.04 1.91 -8.58
CA ASN A 28 1.93 1.07 -9.02
C ASN A 28 2.49 -0.17 -9.69
N LEU A 29 1.91 -1.32 -9.36
CA LEU A 29 2.24 -2.61 -9.92
C LEU A 29 0.95 -3.23 -10.45
N ILE A 30 1.05 -4.04 -11.51
CA ILE A 30 -0.07 -4.81 -12.04
C ILE A 30 0.18 -6.26 -11.71
N GLY A 31 -0.82 -6.94 -11.18
CA GLY A 31 -0.73 -8.36 -10.88
C GLY A 31 -2.08 -9.05 -10.89
N THR A 32 -2.07 -10.35 -10.65
CA THR A 32 -3.26 -11.19 -10.70
C THR A 32 -3.80 -11.44 -9.31
N LEU A 33 -5.11 -11.27 -9.10
CA LEU A 33 -5.76 -11.59 -7.83
C LEU A 33 -5.81 -13.10 -7.59
N GLU A 34 -5.34 -13.52 -6.43
CA GLU A 34 -5.36 -14.90 -5.93
C GLU A 34 -5.98 -14.98 -4.53
N GLU A 35 -6.56 -16.13 -4.22
CA GLU A 35 -6.98 -16.48 -2.86
C GLU A 35 -5.82 -17.18 -2.15
N ALA A 36 -5.41 -16.67 -0.99
CA ALA A 36 -4.30 -17.21 -0.20
C ALA A 36 -4.78 -18.21 0.87
N GLY A 37 -6.06 -18.15 1.25
CA GLY A 37 -6.72 -18.95 2.27
C GLY A 37 -8.16 -18.46 2.47
N GLU A 38 -8.93 -19.07 3.38
CA GLU A 38 -10.34 -18.69 3.61
C GLU A 38 -10.49 -17.19 3.94
N GLY A 39 -10.93 -16.41 2.96
CA GLY A 39 -11.14 -14.97 3.11
C GLY A 39 -9.87 -14.10 3.06
N GLU A 40 -8.70 -14.68 2.82
CA GLU A 40 -7.45 -13.95 2.59
C GLU A 40 -7.17 -13.84 1.08
N PHE A 41 -6.94 -12.61 0.62
CA PHE A 41 -6.66 -12.31 -0.78
C PHE A 41 -5.25 -11.73 -0.94
N GLN A 42 -4.60 -12.09 -2.04
CA GLN A 42 -3.29 -11.57 -2.40
C GLN A 42 -3.22 -11.28 -3.91
N VAL A 43 -2.31 -10.41 -4.31
CA VAL A 43 -2.02 -10.15 -5.71
C VAL A 43 -0.61 -10.65 -6.01
N ASP A 44 -0.50 -11.54 -6.99
CA ASP A 44 0.79 -12.01 -7.51
C ASP A 44 1.29 -11.05 -8.59
N VAL A 45 2.46 -10.46 -8.36
CA VAL A 45 3.18 -9.61 -9.30
C VAL A 45 4.50 -10.29 -9.61
N ASP A 46 4.60 -10.95 -10.76
CA ASP A 46 5.80 -11.64 -11.24
C ASP A 46 6.43 -12.59 -10.19
N GLY A 47 5.59 -13.34 -9.46
CA GLY A 47 5.99 -14.27 -8.40
C GLY A 47 6.17 -13.65 -7.02
N LYS A 48 5.99 -12.33 -6.88
CA LYS A 48 5.93 -11.65 -5.58
C LYS A 48 4.47 -11.43 -5.16
N LYS A 49 4.09 -12.03 -4.03
CA LYS A 49 2.72 -11.98 -3.51
C LYS A 49 2.56 -10.82 -2.52
N TYR A 50 1.52 -10.04 -2.74
CA TYR A 50 1.15 -8.91 -1.88
C TYR A 50 -0.23 -9.12 -1.29
N LYS A 51 -0.36 -9.12 0.04
CA LYS A 51 -1.66 -9.19 0.70
C LYS A 51 -2.49 -7.94 0.41
N VAL A 52 -3.77 -8.15 0.14
CA VAL A 52 -4.74 -7.08 -0.14
C VAL A 52 -5.99 -7.25 0.73
N LEU A 53 -6.69 -6.15 1.00
CA LEU A 53 -7.86 -6.17 1.87
C LEU A 53 -9.10 -6.67 1.11
N LEU A 54 -9.83 -7.62 1.71
CA LEU A 54 -11.12 -8.10 1.20
C LEU A 54 -12.09 -6.95 0.92
N ALA A 55 -12.11 -5.91 1.77
CA ALA A 55 -12.95 -4.74 1.57
C ALA A 55 -12.67 -4.02 0.23
N SER A 56 -11.42 -3.99 -0.22
CA SER A 56 -11.07 -3.43 -1.53
C SER A 56 -11.55 -4.33 -2.66
N ILE A 57 -11.39 -5.66 -2.52
CA ILE A 57 -11.87 -6.64 -3.50
C ILE A 57 -13.37 -6.53 -3.71
N THR A 58 -14.15 -6.42 -2.62
CA THR A 58 -15.60 -6.27 -2.70
C THR A 58 -16.04 -4.92 -3.25
N PHE A 59 -15.34 -3.84 -2.89
CA PHE A 59 -15.61 -2.49 -3.41
C PHE A 59 -15.43 -2.44 -4.94
N PHE A 60 -14.31 -2.96 -5.44
CA PHE A 60 -14.03 -3.00 -6.88
C PHE A 60 -14.71 -4.17 -7.62
N LYS A 61 -15.39 -5.07 -6.88
CA LYS A 61 -16.04 -6.28 -7.41
C LYS A 61 -15.10 -7.19 -8.21
N ALA A 62 -13.84 -7.22 -7.79
CA ALA A 62 -12.80 -8.05 -8.40
C ALA A 62 -13.05 -9.54 -8.14
N LYS A 63 -12.65 -10.38 -9.09
CA LYS A 63 -12.71 -11.84 -9.00
C LYS A 63 -11.32 -12.45 -9.06
N ILE A 64 -11.17 -13.64 -8.50
CA ILE A 64 -9.93 -14.41 -8.59
C ILE A 64 -9.58 -14.60 -10.07
N GLY A 65 -8.33 -14.31 -10.43
CA GLY A 65 -7.84 -14.29 -11.81
C GLY A 65 -7.91 -12.92 -12.51
N ASP A 66 -8.60 -11.93 -11.93
CA ASP A 66 -8.61 -10.57 -12.50
C ASP A 66 -7.25 -9.88 -12.33
N SER A 67 -6.93 -9.01 -13.29
CA SER A 67 -5.75 -8.15 -13.21
C SER A 67 -6.07 -6.91 -12.37
N LEU A 68 -5.29 -6.68 -11.32
CA LEU A 68 -5.42 -5.54 -10.42
C LEU A 68 -4.21 -4.63 -10.50
N SER A 69 -4.46 -3.33 -10.51
CA SER A 69 -3.45 -2.32 -10.18
C SER A 69 -3.37 -2.19 -8.67
N ILE A 70 -2.18 -2.43 -8.10
CA ILE A 70 -1.89 -2.29 -6.67
C ILE A 70 -0.83 -1.21 -6.44
N VAL A 71 -0.91 -0.54 -5.29
CA VAL A 71 0.04 0.47 -4.86
C VAL A 71 0.86 -0.05 -3.69
N VAL A 72 2.18 0.05 -3.81
CA VAL A 72 3.13 -0.31 -2.74
C VAL A 72 4.14 0.81 -2.49
N PRO A 73 4.74 0.89 -1.29
CA PRO A 73 5.87 1.79 -1.06
C PRO A 73 7.04 1.44 -1.99
N GLN A 74 7.69 2.45 -2.56
CA GLN A 74 8.83 2.25 -3.45
C GLN A 74 10.12 1.96 -2.66
N ASP A 75 10.30 2.64 -1.53
CA ASP A 75 11.57 2.65 -0.77
C ASP A 75 11.62 1.58 0.34
N HIS A 76 10.54 0.84 0.55
CA HIS A 76 10.45 -0.19 1.59
C HIS A 76 9.74 -1.45 1.07
N GLU A 77 10.25 -2.62 1.45
CA GLU A 77 9.52 -3.86 1.23
C GLU A 77 8.27 -3.91 2.12
N SER A 78 7.13 -4.14 1.49
CA SER A 78 5.85 -4.31 2.16
C SER A 78 5.25 -5.65 1.77
N ALA A 79 4.71 -6.37 2.75
CA ALA A 79 3.89 -7.56 2.51
C ALA A 79 2.46 -7.19 2.08
N TRP A 80 2.04 -5.94 2.29
CA TRP A 80 0.70 -5.45 2.01
C TRP A 80 0.71 -4.43 0.87
N ALA A 81 -0.36 -4.44 0.07
CA ALA A 81 -0.61 -3.47 -0.98
C ALA A 81 -2.03 -2.94 -0.91
N ALA A 82 -2.23 -1.71 -1.38
CA ALA A 82 -3.55 -1.14 -1.58
C ALA A 82 -4.01 -1.41 -3.01
N VAL A 83 -5.27 -1.82 -3.20
CA VAL A 83 -5.85 -1.96 -4.54
C VAL A 83 -6.26 -0.57 -5.03
N ASP A 84 -5.80 -0.22 -6.23
CA ASP A 84 -6.11 1.06 -6.89
C ASP A 84 -7.28 0.92 -7.86
N ASN A 85 -7.24 -0.10 -8.72
CA ASN A 85 -8.28 -0.38 -9.73
C ASN A 85 -8.22 -1.83 -10.22
N VAL A 86 -9.33 -2.30 -10.81
CA VAL A 86 -9.42 -3.51 -11.63
C VAL A 86 -9.22 -3.13 -13.09
N ILE A 87 -8.49 -3.94 -13.85
CA ILE A 87 -8.14 -3.72 -15.26
C ILE A 87 -8.97 -4.65 -16.16
#